data_AF-A0A1W1BNY2-F1
#
_entry.id   AF-A0A1W1BNY2-F1
#
_cell.length_a   1.000
_cell.length_b   1.000
_cell.length_c   1.000
_cell.angle_alpha   90.00
_cell.angle_beta   90.00
_cell.angle_gamma   90.00
#
_symmetry.space_group_name_H-M   'P 1'
#
loop_
_entity.id
_entity.type
_entity.pdbx_description
1 polymer ?
#
loop_
_entity_poly.entity_id
_entity_poly.type
_entity_poly.pdbx_seq_one_letter_code
_entity_poly.pdbx_strand_id
1 'polypeptide(L)'
;MRHMRKRGAFTMLELVFVIVILGIVASIGSELIARVYQGYILQRAQHRSSLKTELAVLQIANRLSQAIPGTVVRRLTKDGATENIGDPMLLDTTGSGYTVLQWVGADMDSFDSNSTPGWSGFCDVDASSDTSISTPGSKLSIANTIEKNLGRSGKFAIFFPYDMTAYFGSGTSDTITLDNNVSKIYEHYKLAWTSYALVIENNDLYLYYNFPPTVGANIGGTKSLIMEDITTFKFRGTEGAVRFKICKEERISSDFNISSCKEKVVF
;
A
#
# COMPACT_ATOMS: atom_id res chain seq x y z
N MET A 1 28.79 -78.44 -34.20
CA MET A 1 29.43 -77.15 -34.54
C MET A 1 28.35 -76.11 -34.75
N ARG A 2 28.37 -75.01 -34.00
CA ARG A 2 27.30 -73.99 -33.98
C ARG A 2 27.60 -72.92 -35.02
N HIS A 3 26.78 -72.81 -36.06
CA HIS A 3 26.92 -71.77 -37.09
C HIS A 3 26.69 -70.38 -36.46
N MET A 4 27.75 -69.61 -36.26
CA MET A 4 27.65 -68.19 -35.95
C MET A 4 27.25 -67.42 -37.21
N ARG A 5 25.98 -67.03 -37.27
CA ARG A 5 25.43 -66.17 -38.32
C ARG A 5 26.01 -64.75 -38.12
N LYS A 6 26.92 -64.32 -38.99
CA LYS A 6 27.46 -62.95 -38.97
C LYS A 6 26.31 -61.96 -39.24
N ARG A 7 26.05 -61.04 -38.30
CA ARG A 7 25.14 -59.91 -38.50
C ARG A 7 25.79 -58.95 -39.51
N GLY A 8 25.00 -58.46 -40.47
CA GLY A 8 25.49 -57.52 -41.47
C GLY A 8 26.08 -56.26 -40.82
N ALA A 9 27.25 -55.84 -41.30
CA ALA A 9 27.86 -54.58 -40.91
C ALA A 9 27.14 -53.42 -41.62
N PHE A 10 27.05 -52.28 -40.93
CA PHE A 10 26.46 -51.04 -41.44
C PHE A 10 27.15 -50.57 -42.72
N THR A 11 26.38 -50.04 -43.68
CA THR A 11 26.96 -49.47 -44.90
C THR A 11 27.50 -48.06 -44.62
N MET A 12 28.58 -47.66 -45.31
CA MET A 12 29.16 -46.31 -45.15
C MET A 12 28.16 -45.19 -45.43
N LEU A 13 27.22 -45.41 -46.36
CA LEU A 13 26.17 -44.46 -46.69
C LEU A 13 25.17 -44.28 -45.53
N GLU A 14 24.77 -45.37 -44.89
CA GLU A 14 23.86 -45.35 -43.74
C GLU A 14 24.48 -44.61 -42.55
N LEU A 15 25.79 -44.76 -42.34
CA LEU A 15 26.54 -44.04 -41.30
C LEU A 15 26.57 -42.52 -41.54
N VAL A 16 26.74 -42.09 -42.80
CA VAL A 16 26.70 -40.66 -43.16
C VAL A 16 25.31 -40.07 -42.90
N PHE A 17 24.24 -40.76 -43.30
CA PHE A 17 22.87 -40.31 -43.04
C PHE A 17 22.58 -40.15 -41.55
N VAL A 18 23.03 -41.09 -40.71
CA VAL A 18 22.83 -41.01 -39.26
C VAL A 18 23.52 -39.79 -38.66
N ILE A 19 24.77 -39.50 -39.05
CA ILE A 19 25.51 -38.34 -38.54
C ILE A 19 24.83 -37.04 -38.93
N VAL A 20 24.37 -36.92 -40.18
CA VAL A 20 23.68 -35.71 -40.66
C VAL A 20 22.37 -35.50 -39.91
N ILE A 21 21.55 -36.55 -39.76
CA ILE A 21 20.26 -36.46 -39.05
C ILE A 21 20.49 -36.08 -37.58
N LEU A 22 21.44 -36.71 -36.89
CA LEU A 22 21.78 -36.35 -35.50
C LEU A 22 22.30 -34.92 -35.40
N GLY A 23 23.09 -34.45 -36.36
CA GLY A 23 23.57 -33.06 -36.40
C GLY A 23 22.42 -32.06 -36.49
N ILE A 24 21.45 -32.29 -37.38
CA ILE A 24 20.27 -31.42 -37.54
C ILE A 24 19.39 -31.46 -36.28
N VAL A 25 19.10 -32.66 -35.76
CA VAL A 25 18.26 -32.83 -34.56
C VAL A 25 18.93 -32.18 -33.34
N ALA A 26 20.24 -32.35 -33.17
CA ALA A 26 20.98 -31.72 -32.08
C ALA A 26 20.99 -30.19 -32.21
N SER A 27 21.12 -29.65 -33.42
CA SER A 27 21.06 -28.20 -33.66
C SER A 27 19.69 -27.62 -33.29
N ILE A 28 18.60 -28.23 -33.79
CA ILE A 28 17.23 -27.78 -33.50
C ILE A 28 16.90 -27.94 -32.01
N GLY A 29 17.32 -29.06 -31.41
CA GLY A 29 17.13 -29.31 -29.97
C GLY A 29 17.85 -28.28 -29.10
N SER A 30 19.09 -27.92 -29.44
CA SER A 30 19.87 -26.91 -28.72
C SER A 30 19.21 -25.53 -28.79
N GLU A 31 18.76 -25.12 -29.98
CA GLU A 31 18.06 -23.84 -30.15
C GLU A 31 16.72 -23.81 -29.39
N LEU A 32 15.94 -24.88 -29.45
CA LEU A 32 14.65 -24.97 -28.76
C LEU A 32 14.83 -24.87 -27.24
N ILE A 33 15.80 -25.59 -26.67
CA ILE A 33 16.10 -25.53 -25.24
C ILE A 33 16.52 -24.11 -24.83
N ALA A 34 17.39 -23.46 -25.62
CA ALA A 34 17.81 -22.09 -25.35
C ALA A 34 16.63 -21.10 -25.37
N ARG A 35 15.72 -21.22 -26.35
CA ARG A 35 14.52 -20.38 -26.45
C ARG A 35 13.54 -20.59 -25.30
N VAL A 36 13.29 -21.85 -24.92
CA VAL A 36 12.41 -22.18 -23.78
C VAL A 36 12.98 -21.64 -22.48
N TYR A 37 14.29 -21.78 -22.27
CA TYR A 37 14.95 -21.24 -21.09
C TYR A 37 14.84 -19.71 -21.01
N GLN A 38 15.11 -19.02 -22.12
CA GLN A 38 14.94 -17.56 -22.23
C GLN A 38 13.49 -17.12 -21.96
N GLY A 39 12.50 -17.83 -22.52
CA GLY A 39 11.09 -17.55 -22.27
C GLY A 39 10.73 -17.73 -20.79
N TYR A 40 11.19 -18.83 -20.18
CA TYR A 40 10.91 -19.14 -18.78
C TYR A 40 11.46 -18.09 -17.81
N ILE A 41 12.71 -17.65 -17.99
CA ILE A 41 13.30 -16.64 -17.10
C ILE A 41 12.55 -15.31 -17.16
N LEU A 42 12.11 -14.89 -18.36
CA LEU A 42 11.35 -13.64 -18.56
C LEU A 42 9.96 -13.75 -17.95
N GLN A 43 9.24 -14.84 -18.21
CA GLN A 43 7.91 -15.08 -17.64
C GLN A 43 7.96 -15.14 -16.11
N ARG A 44 8.95 -15.84 -15.55
CA ARG A 44 9.13 -15.93 -14.10
C ARG A 44 9.43 -14.57 -13.48
N ALA A 45 10.30 -13.78 -14.10
CA ALA A 45 10.64 -12.45 -13.60
C ALA A 45 9.43 -11.49 -13.67
N GLN A 46 8.69 -11.48 -14.79
CA GLN A 46 7.46 -10.70 -14.94
C GLN A 46 6.44 -11.08 -13.87
N HIS A 47 6.19 -12.38 -13.69
CA HIS A 47 5.22 -12.87 -12.72
C HIS A 47 5.61 -12.48 -11.30
N ARG A 48 6.89 -12.67 -10.91
CA ARG A 48 7.38 -12.28 -9.59
C ARG A 48 7.26 -10.78 -9.34
N SER A 49 7.65 -9.94 -10.32
CA SER A 49 7.51 -8.48 -10.23
C SER A 49 6.03 -8.07 -10.13
N SER A 50 5.16 -8.73 -10.88
CA SER A 50 3.71 -8.52 -10.82
C SER A 50 3.12 -8.88 -9.45
N LEU A 51 3.51 -10.01 -8.85
CA LEU A 51 3.07 -10.39 -7.50
C LEU A 51 3.57 -9.42 -6.43
N LYS A 52 4.84 -9.00 -6.49
CA LYS A 52 5.37 -8.00 -5.54
C LYS A 52 4.62 -6.67 -5.63
N THR A 53 4.40 -6.18 -6.86
CA THR A 53 3.64 -4.94 -7.11
C THR A 53 2.20 -5.06 -6.63
N GLU A 54 1.57 -6.21 -6.84
CA GLU A 54 0.21 -6.49 -6.35
C GLU A 54 0.14 -6.50 -4.82
N LEU A 55 1.05 -7.19 -4.14
CA LEU A 55 1.10 -7.22 -2.68
C LEU A 55 1.29 -5.82 -2.07
N ALA A 56 2.20 -5.01 -2.64
CA ALA A 56 2.40 -3.63 -2.19
C ALA A 56 1.14 -2.77 -2.39
N VAL A 57 0.51 -2.88 -3.57
CA VAL A 57 -0.75 -2.18 -3.86
C VAL A 57 -1.86 -2.62 -2.90
N LEU A 58 -1.95 -3.90 -2.57
CA LEU A 58 -2.93 -4.40 -1.60
C LEU A 58 -2.66 -3.87 -0.18
N GLN A 59 -1.40 -3.86 0.26
CA GLN A 59 -1.01 -3.33 1.56
C GLN A 59 -1.36 -1.83 1.67
N ILE A 60 -1.07 -1.05 0.64
CA ILE A 60 -1.42 0.37 0.58
C ILE A 60 -2.94 0.55 0.59
N ALA A 61 -3.65 -0.22 -0.24
CA ALA A 61 -5.09 -0.11 -0.35
C ALA A 61 -5.80 -0.44 0.97
N ASN A 62 -5.36 -1.47 1.69
CA ASN A 62 -5.93 -1.84 2.99
C ASN A 62 -5.70 -0.77 4.07
N ARG A 63 -4.59 -0.03 3.99
CA ARG A 63 -4.33 1.10 4.90
C ARG A 63 -5.12 2.35 4.49
N LEU A 64 -5.29 2.56 3.20
CA LEU A 64 -6.01 3.70 2.66
C LEU A 64 -7.53 3.53 2.80
N SER A 65 -8.06 2.30 2.82
CA SER A 65 -9.48 2.05 3.10
C SER A 65 -9.88 2.41 4.53
N GLN A 66 -8.90 2.49 5.44
CA GLN A 66 -9.10 2.99 6.80
C GLN A 66 -8.80 4.50 6.91
N ALA A 67 -8.61 5.20 5.80
CA ALA A 67 -8.46 6.64 5.83
C ALA A 67 -9.76 7.31 6.28
N ILE A 68 -9.63 8.39 7.05
CA ILE A 68 -10.77 9.23 7.38
C ILE A 68 -11.13 10.03 6.12
N PRO A 69 -12.39 9.96 5.63
CA PRO A 69 -12.81 10.69 4.44
C PRO A 69 -12.50 12.19 4.55
N GLY A 70 -12.00 12.78 3.48
CA GLY A 70 -11.61 14.19 3.44
C GLY A 70 -10.20 14.49 3.98
N THR A 71 -9.58 13.60 4.77
CA THR A 71 -8.23 13.83 5.32
C THR A 71 -7.08 13.46 4.39
N VAL A 72 -7.38 12.88 3.22
CA VAL A 72 -6.37 12.49 2.23
C VAL A 72 -5.87 13.73 1.49
N VAL A 73 -4.58 14.01 1.65
CA VAL A 73 -3.90 15.17 1.07
C VAL A 73 -2.69 14.75 0.26
N ARG A 74 -2.34 15.58 -0.72
CA ARG A 74 -1.16 15.44 -1.55
C ARG A 74 -0.16 16.57 -1.29
N ARG A 75 1.13 16.27 -1.44
CA ARG A 75 2.23 17.24 -1.31
C ARG A 75 3.30 17.01 -2.38
N LEU A 76 3.99 18.08 -2.75
CA LEU A 76 5.13 18.03 -3.68
C LEU A 76 6.39 17.51 -2.99
N THR A 77 6.60 17.92 -1.76
CA THR A 77 7.74 17.54 -0.92
C THR A 77 7.25 17.17 0.47
N LYS A 78 8.10 16.48 1.24
CA LYS A 78 7.79 16.01 2.60
C LYS A 78 7.35 17.13 3.55
N ASP A 79 7.97 18.31 3.44
CA ASP A 79 7.71 19.49 4.28
C ASP A 79 6.89 20.57 3.57
N GLY A 80 6.47 20.34 2.32
CA GLY A 80 5.78 21.35 1.50
C GLY A 80 4.32 21.56 1.86
N ALA A 81 3.69 22.54 1.21
CA ALA A 81 2.25 22.80 1.34
C ALA A 81 1.40 21.58 0.95
N THR A 82 0.22 21.48 1.56
CA THR A 82 -0.71 20.37 1.38
C THR A 82 -1.94 20.83 0.60
N GLU A 83 -2.41 19.99 -0.32
CA GLU A 83 -3.69 20.16 -0.98
C GLU A 83 -4.55 18.93 -0.74
N ASN A 84 -5.87 19.10 -0.67
CA ASN A 84 -6.76 17.95 -0.65
C ASN A 84 -6.63 17.18 -1.97
N ILE A 85 -6.74 15.85 -1.90
CA ILE A 85 -6.64 15.01 -3.08
C ILE A 85 -7.79 15.24 -4.08
N GLY A 86 -8.96 15.69 -3.59
CA GLY A 86 -10.13 16.01 -4.39
C GLY A 86 -10.11 17.40 -5.03
N ASP A 87 -9.25 18.30 -4.56
CA ASP A 87 -9.19 19.69 -5.03
C ASP A 87 -8.37 19.83 -6.34
N PRO A 88 -8.55 20.93 -7.09
CA PRO A 88 -7.70 21.25 -8.24
C PRO A 88 -6.20 21.31 -7.87
N MET A 89 -5.33 20.86 -8.78
CA MET A 89 -3.87 20.86 -8.61
C MET A 89 -3.32 22.27 -8.85
N LEU A 90 -3.17 23.06 -7.79
CA LEU A 90 -2.72 24.46 -7.88
C LEU A 90 -1.20 24.58 -7.66
N LEU A 91 -0.63 23.76 -6.78
CA LEU A 91 0.81 23.76 -6.45
C LEU A 91 1.68 23.20 -7.59
N ASP A 92 1.15 22.26 -8.37
CA ASP A 92 1.79 21.79 -9.60
C ASP A 92 0.76 21.59 -10.71
N THR A 93 0.73 22.53 -11.64
CA THR A 93 -0.16 22.55 -12.80
C THR A 93 0.16 21.46 -13.83
N THR A 94 1.33 20.83 -13.75
CA THR A 94 1.70 19.67 -14.60
C THR A 94 1.26 18.33 -14.00
N GLY A 95 0.77 18.34 -12.76
CA GLY A 95 0.25 17.19 -12.02
C GLY A 95 1.25 16.06 -11.77
N SER A 96 2.53 16.31 -12.04
CA SER A 96 3.59 15.29 -12.12
C SER A 96 4.59 15.35 -10.97
N GLY A 97 4.63 16.43 -10.21
CA GLY A 97 5.55 16.67 -9.11
C GLY A 97 5.06 16.17 -7.74
N TYR A 98 3.81 15.71 -7.62
CA TYR A 98 3.34 15.15 -6.35
C TYR A 98 3.99 13.79 -6.09
N THR A 99 4.82 13.77 -5.06
CA THR A 99 5.57 12.57 -4.62
C THR A 99 5.05 12.02 -3.30
N VAL A 100 4.21 12.79 -2.60
CA VAL A 100 3.74 12.47 -1.25
C VAL A 100 2.22 12.40 -1.21
N LEU A 101 1.70 11.28 -0.72
CA LEU A 101 0.29 11.08 -0.38
C LEU A 101 0.17 10.86 1.13
N GLN A 102 -0.54 11.72 1.84
CA GLN A 102 -0.72 11.66 3.29
C GLN A 102 -2.20 11.54 3.64
N TRP A 103 -2.52 10.79 4.69
CA TRP A 103 -3.88 10.69 5.22
C TRP A 103 -3.86 10.40 6.71
N VAL A 104 -4.99 10.66 7.37
CA VAL A 104 -5.21 10.25 8.76
C VAL A 104 -5.88 8.88 8.75
N GLY A 105 -5.32 7.91 9.48
CA GLY A 105 -5.89 6.58 9.61
C GLY A 105 -6.83 6.49 10.80
N ALA A 106 -8.03 5.95 10.60
CA ALA A 106 -8.93 5.61 11.68
C ALA A 106 -8.33 4.49 12.53
N ASP A 107 -8.62 4.51 13.82
CA ASP A 107 -8.15 3.52 14.78
C ASP A 107 -8.94 2.22 14.68
N MET A 108 -8.54 1.37 13.74
CA MET A 108 -9.17 0.06 13.55
C MET A 108 -8.76 -0.96 14.61
N ASP A 109 -7.57 -0.80 15.21
CA ASP A 109 -7.00 -1.75 16.16
C ASP A 109 -7.83 -1.83 17.44
N SER A 110 -8.33 -0.68 17.92
CA SER A 110 -9.23 -0.66 19.07
C SER A 110 -10.70 -0.90 18.70
N PHE A 111 -11.10 -0.61 17.45
CA PHE A 111 -12.46 -0.83 16.95
C PHE A 111 -12.82 -2.32 16.88
N ASP A 112 -11.96 -3.17 16.29
CA ASP A 112 -12.27 -4.61 16.09
C ASP A 112 -11.81 -5.52 17.24
N SER A 113 -11.40 -4.95 18.38
CA SER A 113 -10.64 -5.68 19.41
C SER A 113 -11.47 -6.65 20.28
N ASN A 114 -12.78 -6.43 20.46
CA ASN A 114 -13.58 -7.19 21.43
C ASN A 114 -15.09 -7.10 21.14
N SER A 115 -15.91 -7.90 21.84
CA SER A 115 -17.38 -7.89 21.71
C SER A 115 -18.02 -6.52 21.95
N THR A 116 -17.35 -5.70 22.76
CA THR A 116 -17.60 -4.26 22.88
C THR A 116 -16.33 -3.56 22.39
N PRO A 117 -16.41 -2.75 21.32
CA PRO A 117 -15.24 -2.13 20.74
C PRO A 117 -14.64 -1.09 21.69
N GLY A 118 -13.37 -0.76 21.49
CA GLY A 118 -12.70 0.31 22.24
C GLY A 118 -13.41 1.66 22.06
N TRP A 119 -13.98 1.89 20.88
CA TRP A 119 -14.86 3.00 20.56
C TRP A 119 -15.98 2.53 19.62
N SER A 120 -17.18 3.10 19.76
CA SER A 120 -18.37 2.69 19.00
C SER A 120 -18.50 3.41 17.64
N GLY A 121 -17.93 4.61 17.52
CA GLY A 121 -18.11 5.50 16.37
C GLY A 121 -19.41 6.27 16.37
N PHE A 122 -20.20 6.14 17.45
CA PHE A 122 -21.44 6.86 17.68
C PHE A 122 -21.40 7.60 19.01
N CYS A 123 -21.69 8.89 19.00
CA CYS A 123 -21.88 9.69 20.19
C CYS A 123 -23.33 10.12 20.34
N ASP A 124 -23.77 10.23 21.59
CA ASP A 124 -25.05 10.81 21.94
C ASP A 124 -24.91 12.33 21.96
N VAL A 125 -25.49 13.00 20.97
CA VAL A 125 -25.36 14.45 20.81
C VAL A 125 -26.08 15.22 21.92
N ASP A 126 -27.20 14.71 22.44
CA ASP A 126 -27.98 15.37 23.48
C ASP A 126 -27.32 15.24 24.85
N ALA A 127 -26.61 14.14 25.08
CA ALA A 127 -25.81 13.92 26.28
C ALA A 127 -24.37 14.49 26.17
N SER A 128 -23.99 15.01 25.00
CA SER A 128 -22.67 15.60 24.77
C SER A 128 -22.68 17.12 24.97
N SER A 129 -21.51 17.66 25.33
CA SER A 129 -21.24 19.10 25.37
C SER A 129 -20.00 19.42 24.54
N ASP A 130 -19.72 20.71 24.34
CA ASP A 130 -18.60 21.19 23.52
C ASP A 130 -17.23 20.57 23.87
N THR A 131 -17.05 20.08 25.10
CA THR A 131 -15.81 19.47 25.60
C THR A 131 -15.97 18.04 26.10
N SER A 132 -17.19 17.51 26.18
CA SER A 132 -17.47 16.18 26.72
C SER A 132 -18.38 15.42 25.77
N ILE A 133 -17.83 14.44 25.05
CA ILE A 133 -18.57 13.64 24.09
C ILE A 133 -18.96 12.31 24.74
N SER A 134 -20.25 12.09 24.92
CA SER A 134 -20.80 10.84 25.43
C SER A 134 -20.85 9.81 24.30
N THR A 135 -20.21 8.66 24.48
CA THR A 135 -20.13 7.58 23.47
C THR A 135 -20.63 6.26 24.04
N PRO A 136 -21.95 6.10 24.22
CA PRO A 136 -22.53 4.88 24.75
C PRO A 136 -22.06 3.65 23.95
N GLY A 137 -21.64 2.61 24.65
CA GLY A 137 -21.14 1.37 24.04
C GLY A 137 -19.64 1.34 23.73
N SER A 138 -18.94 2.48 23.85
CA SER A 138 -17.48 2.53 23.81
C SER A 138 -16.87 2.03 25.12
N LYS A 139 -15.73 1.32 25.03
CA LYS A 139 -14.86 1.04 26.19
C LYS A 139 -13.49 1.69 26.00
N LEU A 140 -13.44 2.99 26.24
CA LEU A 140 -12.26 3.84 25.98
C LEU A 140 -11.05 3.44 26.83
N SER A 141 -11.26 2.75 27.95
CA SER A 141 -10.17 2.17 28.76
C SER A 141 -9.37 1.11 28.01
N ILE A 142 -10.02 0.33 27.13
CA ILE A 142 -9.37 -0.66 26.28
C ILE A 142 -8.60 0.06 25.16
N ALA A 143 -9.22 1.04 24.50
CA ALA A 143 -8.55 1.85 23.47
C ALA A 143 -7.27 2.49 24.01
N ASN A 144 -7.34 3.13 25.18
CA ASN A 144 -6.17 3.70 25.85
C ASN A 144 -5.08 2.67 26.17
N THR A 145 -5.46 1.44 26.51
CA THR A 145 -4.49 0.36 26.79
C THR A 145 -3.79 -0.09 25.51
N ILE A 146 -4.54 -0.24 24.42
CA ILE A 146 -4.00 -0.59 23.10
C ILE A 146 -3.06 0.51 22.62
N GLU A 147 -3.47 1.76 22.66
CA GLU A 147 -2.62 2.90 22.29
C GLU A 147 -1.33 2.96 23.09
N LYS A 148 -1.40 2.70 24.41
CA LYS A 148 -0.20 2.62 25.27
C LYS A 148 0.76 1.52 24.83
N ASN A 149 0.24 0.34 24.50
CA ASN A 149 1.06 -0.77 23.99
C ASN A 149 1.68 -0.44 22.63
N LEU A 150 1.03 0.41 21.82
CA LEU A 150 1.54 0.91 20.54
C LEU A 150 2.45 2.14 20.68
N GLY A 151 2.76 2.55 21.92
CA GLY A 151 3.75 3.60 22.22
C GLY A 151 3.19 5.03 22.26
N ARG A 152 1.87 5.20 22.42
CA ARG A 152 1.18 6.50 22.54
C ARG A 152 0.66 6.76 23.95
N SER A 153 0.37 8.02 24.25
CA SER A 153 0.02 8.50 25.60
C SER A 153 -1.49 8.58 25.85
N GLY A 154 -2.30 7.62 25.36
CA GLY A 154 -3.76 7.59 25.56
C GLY A 154 -4.47 8.87 25.15
N LYS A 155 -3.91 9.57 24.15
CA LYS A 155 -4.45 10.78 23.54
C LYS A 155 -4.70 10.48 22.08
N PHE A 156 -5.94 10.68 21.66
CA PHE A 156 -6.41 10.48 20.30
C PHE A 156 -7.08 11.74 19.78
N ALA A 157 -7.21 11.81 18.45
CA ALA A 157 -8.02 12.81 17.78
C ALA A 157 -9.38 12.22 17.42
N ILE A 158 -10.43 13.01 17.62
CA ILE A 158 -11.76 12.76 17.10
C ILE A 158 -11.92 13.54 15.81
N PHE A 159 -12.49 12.87 14.81
CA PHE A 159 -12.95 13.49 13.57
C PHE A 159 -14.46 13.31 13.45
N PHE A 160 -15.15 14.42 13.21
CA PHE A 160 -16.57 14.40 12.88
C PHE A 160 -16.76 14.46 11.36
N PRO A 161 -17.87 13.92 10.81
CA PRO A 161 -18.24 14.09 9.42
C PRO A 161 -18.27 15.57 9.02
N TYR A 162 -17.78 15.84 7.81
CA TYR A 162 -17.74 17.19 7.21
C TYR A 162 -16.83 18.20 7.94
N ASP A 163 -16.12 17.78 8.99
CA ASP A 163 -15.09 18.57 9.65
C ASP A 163 -13.73 17.88 9.52
N MET A 164 -12.74 18.63 9.03
CA MET A 164 -11.37 18.14 8.88
C MET A 164 -10.49 18.47 10.09
N THR A 165 -11.05 19.15 11.09
CA THR A 165 -10.37 19.53 12.32
C THR A 165 -10.17 18.31 13.21
N ALA A 166 -8.94 18.11 13.66
CA ALA A 166 -8.60 17.07 14.62
C ALA A 166 -8.87 17.60 16.04
N TYR A 167 -9.88 17.05 16.72
CA TYR A 167 -10.18 17.39 18.10
C TYR A 167 -9.46 16.42 19.04
N PHE A 168 -8.40 16.88 19.68
CA PHE A 168 -7.63 16.06 20.61
C PHE A 168 -8.35 15.91 21.95
N GLY A 169 -8.26 14.72 22.51
CA GLY A 169 -8.83 14.43 23.82
C GLY A 169 -8.34 13.11 24.39
N SER A 170 -8.96 12.74 25.50
CA SER A 170 -8.75 11.46 26.17
C SER A 170 -10.10 10.91 26.63
N GLY A 171 -10.22 9.59 26.61
CA GLY A 171 -11.47 8.91 26.95
C GLY A 171 -11.35 8.13 28.25
N THR A 172 -12.40 8.12 29.07
CA THR A 172 -12.51 7.19 30.21
C THR A 172 -13.93 6.63 30.26
N SER A 173 -14.05 5.31 30.47
CA SER A 173 -15.32 4.59 30.37
C SER A 173 -15.93 4.75 28.97
N ASP A 174 -16.97 5.56 28.85
CA ASP A 174 -17.77 5.84 27.66
C ASP A 174 -17.75 7.33 27.28
N THR A 175 -17.07 8.18 28.04
CA THR A 175 -17.03 9.63 27.80
C THR A 175 -15.65 10.05 27.33
N ILE A 176 -15.62 10.86 26.27
CA ILE A 176 -14.41 11.49 25.75
C ILE A 176 -14.36 12.94 26.19
N THR A 177 -13.30 13.31 26.90
CA THR A 177 -13.01 14.70 27.26
C THR A 177 -12.04 15.31 26.25
N LEU A 178 -12.43 16.41 25.64
CA LEU A 178 -11.65 17.13 24.63
C LEU A 178 -10.82 18.24 25.25
N ASP A 179 -9.63 18.46 24.69
CA ASP A 179 -8.71 19.51 25.11
C ASP A 179 -9.22 20.91 24.69
N ASN A 180 -10.05 20.99 23.64
CA ASN A 180 -10.63 22.24 23.11
C ASN A 180 -12.10 22.05 22.71
N ASN A 181 -12.86 23.14 22.67
CA ASN A 181 -14.27 23.13 22.31
C ASN A 181 -14.49 22.73 20.84
N VAL A 182 -15.46 21.85 20.61
CA VAL A 182 -15.96 21.47 19.29
C VAL A 182 -16.92 22.53 18.77
N SER A 183 -16.85 22.85 17.48
CA SER A 183 -17.78 23.81 16.88
C SER A 183 -19.15 23.20 16.61
N LYS A 184 -19.19 21.93 16.19
CA LYS A 184 -20.41 21.16 15.91
C LYS A 184 -20.17 19.69 16.18
N ILE A 185 -21.08 19.08 16.95
CA ILE A 185 -21.05 17.66 17.25
C ILE A 185 -22.03 16.96 16.30
N TYR A 186 -21.60 15.83 15.76
CA TYR A 186 -22.42 14.96 14.93
C TYR A 186 -22.44 13.57 15.57
N GLU A 187 -23.53 12.82 15.39
CA GLU A 187 -23.68 11.48 15.98
C GLU A 187 -22.56 10.52 15.57
N HIS A 188 -22.11 10.57 14.32
CA HIS A 188 -21.02 9.72 13.85
C HIS A 188 -19.69 10.39 14.12
N TYR A 189 -18.69 9.63 14.55
CA TYR A 189 -17.32 10.10 14.68
C TYR A 189 -16.32 8.99 14.35
N LYS A 190 -15.07 9.37 14.07
CA LYS A 190 -13.95 8.43 13.95
C LYS A 190 -12.83 8.82 14.92
N LEU A 191 -12.23 7.83 15.58
CA LEU A 191 -11.00 8.03 16.33
C LEU A 191 -9.78 7.82 15.43
N ALA A 192 -8.75 8.62 15.66
CA ALA A 192 -7.43 8.44 15.05
C ALA A 192 -6.34 8.84 16.03
N TRP A 193 -5.31 8.00 16.16
CA TRP A 193 -4.13 8.30 16.97
C TRP A 193 -2.88 8.52 16.12
N THR A 194 -2.93 8.18 14.82
CA THR A 194 -1.81 8.39 13.90
C THR A 194 -2.23 8.72 12.47
N SER A 195 -1.32 9.38 11.75
CA SER A 195 -1.39 9.57 10.31
C SER A 195 -0.39 8.67 9.58
N TYR A 196 -0.63 8.49 8.29
CA TYR A 196 0.22 7.75 7.37
C TYR A 196 0.60 8.63 6.19
N ALA A 197 1.78 8.39 5.63
CA ALA A 197 2.18 9.01 4.38
C ALA A 197 2.99 8.05 3.50
N LEU A 198 2.75 8.10 2.20
CA LEU A 198 3.54 7.43 1.18
C LEU A 198 4.45 8.46 0.53
N VAL A 199 5.74 8.18 0.51
CA VAL A 199 6.78 9.09 0.02
C VAL A 199 7.75 8.28 -0.84
N ILE A 200 8.08 8.79 -2.03
CA ILE A 200 9.21 8.27 -2.80
C ILE A 200 10.50 8.97 -2.38
N GLU A 201 11.51 8.18 -2.03
CA GLU A 201 12.87 8.65 -1.75
C GLU A 201 13.85 7.75 -2.51
N ASN A 202 14.71 8.33 -3.34
CA ASN A 202 15.72 7.58 -4.12
C ASN A 202 15.15 6.40 -4.92
N ASN A 203 14.01 6.59 -5.60
CA ASN A 203 13.26 5.55 -6.32
C ASN A 203 12.61 4.47 -5.45
N ASP A 204 12.68 4.55 -4.13
CA ASP A 204 12.00 3.60 -3.24
C ASP A 204 10.77 4.25 -2.62
N LEU A 205 9.70 3.46 -2.45
CA LEU A 205 8.47 3.89 -1.79
C LEU A 205 8.49 3.50 -0.31
N TYR A 206 8.42 4.52 0.53
CA TYR A 206 8.33 4.38 1.97
C TYR A 206 6.94 4.72 2.47
N LEU A 207 6.47 3.92 3.43
CA LEU A 207 5.34 4.23 4.28
C LEU A 207 5.87 4.86 5.57
N TYR A 208 5.58 6.14 5.75
CA TYR A 208 5.74 6.87 6.99
C TYR A 208 4.51 6.66 7.89
N TYR A 209 4.76 6.51 9.19
CA TYR A 209 3.71 6.27 10.19
C TYR A 209 4.14 6.84 11.55
N ASN A 210 3.26 6.80 12.55
CA ASN A 210 3.51 7.29 13.90
C ASN A 210 3.82 8.80 13.98
N PHE A 211 3.08 9.61 13.24
CA PHE A 211 3.09 11.07 13.38
C PHE A 211 1.67 11.58 13.70
N PRO A 212 1.51 12.84 14.16
CA PRO A 212 0.23 13.33 14.68
C PRO A 212 -0.94 13.14 13.69
N PRO A 213 -2.14 12.78 14.19
CA PRO A 213 -3.36 12.61 13.40
C PRO A 213 -3.96 13.97 13.01
N THR A 214 -3.18 14.84 12.38
CA THR A 214 -3.67 16.12 11.84
C THR A 214 -3.47 16.17 10.33
N VAL A 215 -4.42 16.79 9.64
CA VAL A 215 -4.29 17.04 8.20
C VAL A 215 -3.09 17.96 7.96
N GLY A 216 -2.17 17.53 7.10
CA GLY A 216 -0.96 18.29 6.80
C GLY A 216 0.09 18.32 7.91
N ALA A 217 0.00 17.44 8.92
CA ALA A 217 1.05 17.24 9.92
C ALA A 217 2.44 17.13 9.29
N ASN A 218 3.49 17.56 10.00
CA ASN A 218 4.85 17.25 9.59
C ASN A 218 5.06 15.73 9.64
N ILE A 219 5.62 15.18 8.56
CA ILE A 219 5.86 13.75 8.42
C ILE A 219 7.10 13.40 9.24
N GLY A 220 6.92 12.54 10.24
CA GLY A 220 7.98 12.15 11.16
C GLY A 220 9.15 11.37 10.53
N GLY A 221 10.02 10.84 11.38
CA GLY A 221 11.19 10.04 10.97
C GLY A 221 10.91 8.55 10.79
N THR A 222 9.84 8.03 11.40
CA THR A 222 9.53 6.59 11.40
C THR A 222 8.94 6.16 10.06
N LYS A 223 9.65 5.26 9.37
CA LYS A 223 9.26 4.77 8.04
C LYS A 223 9.51 3.28 7.87
N SER A 224 8.81 2.68 6.91
CA SER A 224 8.98 1.29 6.48
C SER A 224 9.02 1.25 4.96
N LEU A 225 9.93 0.46 4.41
CA LEU A 225 10.06 0.25 2.97
C LEU A 225 8.91 -0.64 2.48
N ILE A 226 8.16 -0.17 1.48
CA ILE A 226 7.07 -0.94 0.87
C ILE A 226 7.55 -1.60 -0.43
N MET A 227 8.31 -0.86 -1.24
CA MET A 227 8.77 -1.33 -2.54
C MET A 227 9.97 -0.53 -3.03
N GLU A 228 10.93 -1.24 -3.61
CA GLU A 228 12.13 -0.68 -4.23
C GLU A 228 11.97 -0.52 -5.74
N ASP A 229 12.81 0.32 -6.35
CA ASP A 229 12.94 0.50 -7.81
C ASP A 229 11.64 0.95 -8.51
N ILE A 230 10.95 1.91 -7.90
CA ILE A 230 9.75 2.52 -8.46
C ILE A 230 10.13 3.56 -9.51
N THR A 231 9.51 3.41 -10.67
CA THR A 231 9.62 4.33 -11.80
C THR A 231 8.48 5.33 -11.84
N THR A 232 7.30 4.95 -11.35
CA THR A 232 6.13 5.82 -11.36
C THR A 232 5.25 5.54 -10.15
N PHE A 233 4.96 6.60 -9.39
CA PHE A 233 3.86 6.62 -8.42
C PHE A 233 2.99 7.83 -8.75
N LYS A 234 1.73 7.58 -9.08
CA LYS A 234 0.75 8.62 -9.38
C LYS A 234 -0.54 8.31 -8.65
N PHE A 235 -1.22 9.34 -8.20
CA PHE A 235 -2.48 9.22 -7.50
C PHE A 235 -3.40 10.37 -7.86
N ARG A 236 -4.70 10.11 -7.83
CA ARG A 236 -5.75 11.08 -8.11
C ARG A 236 -6.95 10.78 -7.22
N GLY A 237 -7.51 11.82 -6.63
CA GLY A 237 -8.76 11.78 -5.88
C GLY A 237 -9.91 12.21 -6.78
N THR A 238 -11.05 11.53 -6.69
CA THR A 238 -12.30 11.98 -7.32
C THR A 238 -13.47 11.46 -6.48
N GLU A 239 -14.36 12.36 -6.06
CA GLU A 239 -15.64 12.03 -5.39
C GLU A 239 -15.52 10.99 -4.25
N GLY A 240 -14.55 11.19 -3.35
CA GLY A 240 -14.36 10.32 -2.19
C GLY A 240 -13.53 9.05 -2.44
N ALA A 241 -13.19 8.74 -3.69
CA ALA A 241 -12.29 7.65 -4.02
C ALA A 241 -10.87 8.14 -4.31
N VAL A 242 -9.88 7.34 -3.94
CA VAL A 242 -8.47 7.55 -4.26
C VAL A 242 -8.01 6.45 -5.20
N ARG A 243 -7.59 6.85 -6.39
CA ARG A 243 -6.97 5.98 -7.38
C ARG A 243 -5.47 6.20 -7.34
N PHE A 244 -4.69 5.12 -7.28
CA PHE A 244 -3.24 5.21 -7.36
C PHE A 244 -2.66 4.13 -8.28
N LYS A 245 -1.55 4.47 -8.93
CA LYS A 245 -0.79 3.62 -9.84
C LYS A 245 0.66 3.57 -9.39
N ILE A 246 1.20 2.35 -9.31
CA ILE A 246 2.60 2.08 -9.00
C ILE A 246 3.19 1.28 -10.15
N CYS A 247 4.34 1.72 -10.64
CA CYS A 247 5.17 0.99 -11.60
C CYS A 247 6.55 0.74 -11.00
N LYS A 248 6.98 -0.52 -11.10
CA LYS A 248 8.33 -0.96 -10.73
C LYS A 248 9.08 -1.40 -11.98
N GLU A 249 10.38 -1.16 -12.01
CA GLU A 249 11.30 -1.77 -12.98
C GLU A 249 12.22 -2.78 -12.28
N GLU A 250 12.38 -3.97 -12.85
CA GLU A 250 13.26 -5.01 -12.33
C GLU A 250 14.25 -5.42 -13.43
N ARG A 251 15.55 -5.37 -13.11
CA ARG A 251 16.63 -5.72 -14.05
C ARG A 251 16.87 -7.22 -14.01
N ILE A 252 16.78 -7.87 -15.17
CA ILE A 252 16.96 -9.33 -15.31
C ILE A 252 18.35 -9.65 -15.86
N SER A 253 18.89 -8.77 -16.70
CA SER A 253 20.22 -8.88 -17.31
C SER A 253 20.75 -7.48 -17.64
N SER A 254 21.96 -7.38 -18.19
CA SER A 254 22.57 -6.12 -18.65
C SER A 254 21.67 -5.33 -19.59
N ASP A 255 20.94 -6.04 -20.47
CA ASP A 255 20.21 -5.46 -21.60
C ASP A 255 18.69 -5.65 -21.51
N PHE A 256 18.18 -6.34 -20.48
CA PHE A 256 16.76 -6.63 -20.33
C PHE A 256 16.21 -6.14 -18.99
N ASN A 257 15.32 -5.15 -19.10
CA ASN A 257 14.54 -4.63 -17.99
C ASN A 257 13.08 -5.03 -18.18
N ILE A 258 12.41 -5.38 -17.09
CA ILE A 258 10.98 -5.62 -17.07
C ILE A 258 10.32 -4.56 -16.21
N SER A 259 9.27 -3.93 -16.76
CA SER A 259 8.38 -3.05 -15.99
C SER A 259 7.09 -3.78 -15.62
N SER A 260 6.65 -3.59 -14.38
CA SER A 260 5.35 -4.06 -13.89
C SER A 260 4.60 -2.88 -13.30
N CYS A 261 3.41 -2.61 -13.81
CA CYS A 261 2.52 -1.57 -13.32
C CYS A 261 1.23 -2.18 -12.79
N LYS A 262 0.76 -1.66 -11.65
CA LYS A 262 -0.54 -2.00 -11.07
C LYS A 262 -1.24 -0.71 -10.64
N GLU A 263 -2.56 -0.72 -10.74
CA GLU A 263 -3.42 0.40 -10.35
C GLU A 263 -4.56 -0.14 -9.48
N LYS A 264 -4.96 0.64 -8.48
CA LYS A 264 -6.11 0.32 -7.63
C LYS A 264 -6.85 1.58 -7.24
N VAL A 265 -8.17 1.43 -7.12
CA VAL A 265 -9.08 2.44 -6.58
C VAL A 265 -9.47 1.99 -5.17
N VAL A 266 -9.46 2.94 -4.25
CA VAL A 266 -9.85 2.76 -2.85
C VAL A 266 -10.95 3.77 -2.55
N PHE A 267 -11.96 3.32 -1.82
CA PHE A 267 -13.11 4.12 -1.38
C PHE A 267 -13.01 4.35 0.13
#